data_AF-D3VK42-F1
#
_entry.id   AF-D3VK42-F1
#
_cell.length_a   1.000
_cell.length_b   1.000
_cell.length_c   1.000
_cell.angle_alpha   90.00
_cell.angle_beta   90.00
_cell.angle_gamma   90.00
#
_symmetry.space_group_name_H-M   'P 1'
#
loop_
_entity.id
_entity.type
_entity.pdbx_description
1 polymer ?
#
loop_
_entity_poly.entity_id
_entity_poly.type
_entity_poly.pdbx_seq_one_letter_code
_entity_poly.pdbx_strand_id
1 'polypeptide(L)'
;MTLKITALLENQVFAPYKGSLTAKPGLSLLIQDQANSILFDTGPDGSFIDNANKLNIDLSVVSTVVISHGHFDYCGGLNFFFQLKQN
;
A
#
# COMPACT_ATOMS: atom_id res chain seq x y z
N MET A 1 -4.11 16.67 -15.95
CA MET A 1 -3.36 15.83 -14.99
C MET A 1 -4.37 15.16 -14.08
N THR A 2 -4.34 13.83 -13.97
CA THR A 2 -5.28 13.06 -13.15
C THR A 2 -4.51 12.42 -12.01
N LEU A 3 -4.93 12.68 -10.77
CA LEU A 3 -4.44 11.99 -9.60
C LEU A 3 -5.24 10.69 -9.41
N LYS A 4 -4.55 9.57 -9.25
CA LYS A 4 -5.13 8.28 -8.89
C LYS A 4 -4.71 7.91 -7.47
N ILE A 5 -5.68 7.54 -6.65
CA ILE A 5 -5.45 7.00 -5.30
C ILE A 5 -6.00 5.59 -5.27
N THR A 6 -5.17 4.63 -4.86
CA THR A 6 -5.56 3.24 -4.72
C THR A 6 -5.38 2.82 -3.27
N ALA A 7 -6.43 2.32 -2.63
CA ALA A 7 -6.30 1.68 -1.33
C ALA A 7 -5.65 0.30 -1.50
N LEU A 8 -4.43 0.15 -0.99
CA LEU A 8 -3.72 -1.14 -0.97
C LEU A 8 -4.08 -1.93 0.29
N LEU A 9 -4.43 -1.24 1.38
CA LEU A 9 -4.91 -1.85 2.61
C LEU A 9 -5.83 -0.88 3.35
N GLU A 10 -6.96 -1.41 3.82
CA GLU A 10 -7.84 -0.75 4.77
C GLU A 10 -8.55 -1.82 5.63
N ASN A 11 -9.36 -1.37 6.58
CA ASN A 11 -10.02 -2.20 7.60
C ASN A 11 -11.09 -3.14 7.02
N GLN A 12 -11.56 -2.90 5.79
CA GLN A 12 -12.60 -3.64 5.11
C GLN A 12 -12.21 -3.92 3.65
N VAL A 13 -12.89 -4.88 3.03
CA VAL A 13 -12.80 -5.13 1.59
C VAL A 13 -14.21 -5.23 1.05
N PHE A 14 -14.51 -4.42 0.05
CA PHE A 14 -15.81 -4.39 -0.61
C PHE A 14 -15.79 -5.15 -1.94
N ALA A 15 -16.97 -5.45 -2.47
CA ALA A 15 -17.09 -5.96 -3.83
C ALA A 15 -16.50 -4.95 -4.85
N PRO A 16 -15.88 -5.40 -5.95
CA PRO A 16 -15.76 -6.79 -6.41
C PRO A 16 -14.59 -7.57 -5.78
N TYR A 17 -13.83 -6.96 -4.88
CA TYR A 17 -12.56 -7.51 -4.36
C TYR A 17 -12.71 -8.40 -3.12
N LYS A 18 -13.94 -8.59 -2.63
CA LYS A 18 -14.23 -9.41 -1.46
C LYS A 18 -13.82 -10.86 -1.72
N GLY A 19 -12.93 -11.38 -0.87
CA GLY A 19 -12.37 -12.73 -1.01
C GLY A 19 -11.10 -12.82 -1.86
N SER A 20 -10.75 -11.78 -2.63
CA SER A 20 -9.47 -11.70 -3.32
C SER A 20 -8.46 -10.88 -2.51
N LEU A 21 -8.84 -9.73 -1.98
CA LEU A 21 -7.98 -8.86 -1.17
C LEU A 21 -8.11 -9.14 0.32
N THR A 22 -7.03 -8.84 1.05
CA THR A 22 -6.94 -8.98 2.50
C THR A 22 -7.23 -7.62 3.16
N ALA A 23 -8.14 -7.59 4.13
CA ALA A 23 -8.34 -6.43 5.01
C ALA A 23 -7.61 -6.62 6.34
N LYS A 24 -7.05 -5.54 6.90
CA LYS A 24 -6.48 -5.51 8.25
C LYS A 24 -6.69 -4.12 8.87
N PRO A 25 -6.74 -4.00 10.21
CA PRO A 25 -6.68 -2.69 10.85
C PRO A 25 -5.41 -1.95 10.41
N GLY A 26 -5.58 -0.75 9.87
CA GLY A 26 -4.48 0.06 9.36
C GLY A 26 -4.76 0.63 7.98
N LEU A 27 -3.79 1.34 7.43
CA LEU A 27 -3.93 2.01 6.14
C LEU A 27 -2.67 1.83 5.29
N SER A 28 -2.87 1.63 3.99
CA SER A 28 -1.84 1.86 2.99
C SER A 28 -2.48 2.31 1.68
N LEU A 29 -2.00 3.44 1.15
CA LEU A 29 -2.49 4.04 -0.08
C LEU A 29 -1.35 4.21 -1.08
N LEU A 30 -1.61 3.87 -2.33
CA LEU A 30 -0.77 4.26 -3.46
C LEU A 30 -1.35 5.50 -4.12
N ILE A 31 -0.58 6.59 -4.10
CA ILE A 31 -0.95 7.89 -4.66
C ILE A 31 -0.07 8.12 -5.88
N GLN A 32 -0.68 8.26 -7.05
CA GLN A 32 0.03 8.33 -8.33
C GLN A 32 -0.52 9.43 -9.23
N ASP A 33 0.40 10.11 -9.92
CA ASP A 33 0.11 10.93 -11.10
C ASP A 33 1.03 10.49 -12.26
N GLN A 34 1.20 11.33 -13.28
CA GLN A 34 2.04 11.00 -14.44
C GLN A 34 3.54 10.96 -14.14
N ALA A 35 4.00 11.56 -13.04
CA ALA A 35 5.41 11.73 -12.70
C ALA A 35 5.79 11.13 -11.35
N ASN A 36 4.84 10.99 -10.43
CA ASN A 36 5.07 10.66 -9.03
C ASN A 36 4.34 9.38 -8.63
N SER A 37 4.99 8.60 -7.77
CA SER A 37 4.42 7.42 -7.13
C SER A 37 4.80 7.40 -5.64
N ILE A 38 3.82 7.66 -4.78
CA ILE A 38 3.98 7.77 -3.33
C ILE A 38 3.22 6.63 -2.68
N LEU A 39 3.88 5.94 -1.74
CA LEU A 39 3.22 5.05 -0.80
C LEU A 39 2.95 5.81 0.50
N PHE A 40 1.67 6.02 0.82
CA PHE A 40 1.24 6.68 2.05
C PHE A 40 0.78 5.61 3.03
N ASP A 41 1.50 5.48 4.15
CA ASP A 41 1.39 4.40 5.12
C ASP A 41 1.58 2.99 4.51
N THR A 42 1.84 2.02 5.39
CA THR A 42 2.29 0.67 5.03
C THR A 42 1.50 -0.43 5.73
N GLY A 43 0.43 -0.08 6.44
CA GLY A 43 -0.33 -1.05 7.22
C GLY A 43 0.48 -1.66 8.38
N PRO A 44 -0.07 -2.70 9.02
CA PRO A 44 0.61 -3.42 10.10
C PRO A 44 1.69 -4.40 9.62
N ASP A 45 1.67 -4.83 8.35
CA ASP A 45 2.58 -5.82 7.79
C ASP A 45 2.55 -5.83 6.24
N GLY A 46 3.21 -6.81 5.60
CA GLY A 46 3.30 -6.96 4.14
C GLY A 46 1.98 -7.18 3.38
N SER A 47 0.82 -7.23 4.05
CA SER A 47 -0.47 -7.47 3.37
C SER A 47 -0.80 -6.45 2.26
N PHE A 48 -0.32 -5.20 2.40
CA PHE A 48 -0.52 -4.18 1.34
C PHE A 48 0.26 -4.52 0.06
N ILE A 49 1.42 -5.19 0.17
CA ILE A 49 2.21 -5.68 -0.97
C ILE A 49 1.47 -6.84 -1.64
N ASP A 50 0.95 -7.78 -0.85
CA ASP A 50 0.16 -8.90 -1.38
C ASP A 50 -1.08 -8.39 -2.14
N ASN A 51 -1.76 -7.38 -1.59
CA ASN A 51 -2.89 -6.75 -2.26
C ASN A 51 -2.47 -6.02 -3.55
N ALA A 52 -1.34 -5.30 -3.54
CA ALA A 52 -0.81 -4.67 -4.75
C ALA A 52 -0.53 -5.70 -5.86
N ASN A 53 0.09 -6.83 -5.52
CA ASN A 53 0.34 -7.93 -6.46
C ASN A 53 -0.97 -8.48 -7.05
N LYS A 54 -1.99 -8.71 -6.21
CA LYS A 54 -3.32 -9.17 -6.64
C LYS A 54 -4.06 -8.15 -7.53
N LEU A 55 -3.75 -6.86 -7.36
CA LEU A 55 -4.26 -5.76 -8.19
C LEU A 55 -3.41 -5.53 -9.45
N ASN A 56 -2.36 -6.32 -9.67
CA ASN A 56 -1.37 -6.13 -10.74
C ASN A 56 -0.70 -4.74 -10.68
N ILE A 57 -0.38 -4.29 -9.47
CA ILE A 57 0.29 -3.02 -9.20
C ILE A 57 1.74 -3.30 -8.83
N ASP A 58 2.67 -2.73 -9.59
CA ASP A 58 4.11 -2.78 -9.30
C ASP A 58 4.48 -1.69 -8.28
N LEU A 59 4.91 -2.10 -7.09
CA LEU A 59 5.38 -1.18 -6.04
C LEU A 59 6.86 -0.84 -6.14
N SER A 60 7.63 -1.47 -7.04
CA SER A 60 9.05 -1.17 -7.24
C SER A 60 9.27 0.26 -7.74
N VAL A 61 8.28 0.84 -8.43
CA VAL A 61 8.30 2.22 -8.96
C VAL A 61 8.08 3.29 -7.89
N VAL A 62 7.64 2.92 -6.69
CA VAL A 62 7.49 3.86 -5.57
C VAL A 62 8.86 4.37 -5.16
N SER A 63 9.04 5.68 -5.19
CA SER A 63 10.29 6.37 -4.81
C SER A 63 10.20 7.04 -3.44
N THR A 64 9.00 7.31 -2.95
CA THR A 64 8.75 8.04 -1.71
C THR A 64 7.72 7.32 -0.86
N VAL A 65 8.04 7.16 0.42
CA VAL A 65 7.10 6.66 1.44
C VAL A 65 6.80 7.81 2.41
N VAL A 66 5.52 8.06 2.68
CA VAL A 66 5.06 9.02 3.69
C VAL A 66 4.37 8.25 4.80
N ILE A 67 4.80 8.48 6.04
CA ILE A 67 4.16 7.90 7.23
C ILE A 67 3.38 8.99 7.94
N SER A 68 2.07 8.78 8.08
CA SER A 68 1.15 9.74 8.69
C SER A 68 1.47 9.96 10.17
N HIS A 69 1.75 8.87 10.91
CA HIS A 69 2.16 8.87 12.31
C HIS A 69 2.76 7.52 12.72
N GLY A 70 3.41 7.47 13.89
CA GLY A 70 4.21 6.33 14.35
C GLY A 70 3.43 5.17 14.99
N HIS A 71 2.14 4.99 14.69
CA HIS A 71 1.40 3.82 15.16
C HIS A 71 1.67 2.61 14.26
N PHE A 72 1.74 1.43 14.90
CA PHE A 72 2.17 0.19 14.25
C PHE A 72 1.30 -0.20 13.04
N ASP A 73 0.00 0.07 13.08
CA ASP A 73 -0.95 -0.20 11.99
C ASP A 73 -0.77 0.71 10.76
N TYR A 74 0.16 1.68 10.82
CA TYR A 74 0.51 2.56 9.70
C TYR A 74 1.96 2.39 9.24
N CYS A 75 2.87 2.02 10.16
CA CYS A 75 4.31 1.89 9.85
C CYS A 75 4.86 0.46 9.93
N GLY A 76 4.06 -0.54 10.33
CA GLY A 76 4.49 -1.93 10.53
C GLY A 76 4.94 -2.62 9.24
N GLY A 77 4.42 -2.20 8.08
CA GLY A 77 4.81 -2.72 6.77
C GLY A 77 6.16 -2.20 6.23
N LEU A 78 6.81 -1.23 6.88
CA LEU A 78 8.03 -0.59 6.38
C LEU A 78 9.17 -1.59 6.12
N ASN A 79 9.39 -2.55 7.02
CA ASN A 79 10.45 -3.55 6.85
C ASN A 79 10.19 -4.47 5.64
N PHE A 80 8.93 -4.82 5.39
CA PHE A 80 8.54 -5.61 4.21
C PHE A 80 8.74 -4.82 2.92
N PHE A 81 8.39 -3.52 2.92
CA PHE A 81 8.65 -2.66 1.78
C PHE A 81 10.14 -2.52 1.49
N PHE A 82 10.96 -2.33 2.53
CA PHE A 82 12.41 -2.22 2.39
C PHE A 82 13.03 -3.47 1.77
N GLN A 83 12.59 -4.66 2.19
CA GLN A 83 13.01 -5.93 1.58
C GLN A 83 12.60 -6.03 0.11
N LEU A 84 11.38 -5.61 -0.24
CA LEU A 84 10.92 -5.57 -1.63
C LEU A 84 11.83 -4.69 -2.51
N LYS A 85 12.32 -3.56 -1.98
CA LYS A 85 13.19 -2.62 -2.71
C LYS A 85 14.65 -3.09 -2.86
N GLN A 86 15.06 -4.16 -2.19
CA GLN A 86 16.41 -4.73 -2.32
C GLN A 86 16.51 -5.80 -3.43
N ASN A 87 15.38 -6.29 -3.92
CA ASN A 87 15.29 -7.28 -5.00
C ASN A 87 15.13 -6.60 -6.35
#